data_AF-A0A839DXX2-F1
#
_entry.id   AF-A0A839DXX2-F1
#
_cell.length_a   1.000
_cell.length_b   1.000
_cell.length_c   1.000
_cell.angle_alpha   90.00
_cell.angle_beta   90.00
_cell.angle_gamma   90.00
#
_symmetry.space_group_name_H-M   'P 1'
#
loop_
_entity.id
_entity.type
_entity.pdbx_description
1 polymer ?
#
loop_
_entity_poly.entity_id
_entity_poly.type
_entity_poly.pdbx_seq_one_letter_code
_entity_poly.pdbx_strand_id
1 'polypeptide(L)'
;MTETAHDTTAPSESATSAESTDPAERGHLDIDRAVLRKIAEHAANHATGDVRARRRIAGVGLGEHGASARLAGSERHLRIRLDLAVHYPSPVGRTVSAVREQVHEELERIAGCRVRAIEVTVSALVPESRAPRVE
;
A
#
# COMPACT_ATOMS: atom_id res chain seq x y z
N MET A 1 -6.55 63.52 -21.56
CA MET A 1 -5.40 63.07 -22.37
C MET A 1 -4.98 61.71 -21.82
N THR A 2 -5.90 60.75 -21.89
CA THR A 2 -5.99 59.64 -22.86
C THR A 2 -5.02 58.51 -22.50
N GLU A 3 -5.58 57.59 -21.74
CA GLU A 3 -5.14 56.27 -21.35
C GLU A 3 -4.94 55.39 -22.59
N THR A 4 -3.71 54.90 -22.79
CA THR A 4 -3.39 53.94 -23.86
C THR A 4 -3.58 52.53 -23.31
N ALA A 5 -4.71 51.92 -23.65
CA ALA A 5 -4.95 50.50 -23.49
C ALA A 5 -4.17 49.73 -24.57
N HIS A 6 -3.25 48.85 -24.14
CA HIS A 6 -2.69 47.82 -25.01
C HIS A 6 -3.39 46.50 -24.70
N ASP A 7 -4.38 46.19 -25.55
CA ASP A 7 -4.98 44.88 -25.68
C ASP A 7 -3.91 43.90 -26.17
N THR A 8 -3.44 43.02 -25.27
CA THR A 8 -2.63 41.86 -25.64
C THR A 8 -3.60 40.71 -25.90
N THR A 9 -4.05 40.62 -27.15
CA THR A 9 -4.72 39.43 -27.68
C THR A 9 -3.73 38.27 -27.63
N ALA A 10 -3.96 37.33 -26.70
CA ALA A 10 -3.25 36.06 -26.63
C ALA A 10 -3.61 35.17 -27.83
N PRO A 11 -2.68 34.35 -28.34
CA PRO A 11 -2.95 33.44 -29.45
C PRO A 11 -3.97 32.37 -29.04
N SER A 12 -4.93 32.16 -29.93
CA SER A 12 -5.96 31.12 -29.84
C SER A 12 -5.32 29.75 -30.07
N GLU A 13 -4.97 29.05 -29.00
CA GLU A 13 -4.70 27.61 -29.04
C GLU A 13 -6.03 26.88 -28.96
N SER A 14 -6.51 26.43 -30.12
CA SER A 14 -7.57 25.44 -30.26
C SER A 14 -7.17 24.15 -29.56
N ALA A 15 -7.34 24.08 -28.25
CA ALA A 15 -7.38 22.83 -27.52
C ALA A 15 -8.72 22.17 -27.90
N THR A 16 -8.67 21.26 -28.86
CA THR A 16 -9.70 20.23 -29.04
C THR A 16 -9.95 19.63 -27.67
N SER A 17 -11.04 20.05 -27.04
CA SER A 17 -11.50 19.47 -25.79
C SER A 17 -11.84 18.03 -26.11
N ALA A 18 -10.94 17.11 -25.78
CA ALA A 18 -11.27 15.70 -25.76
C ALA A 18 -12.45 15.57 -24.80
N GLU A 19 -13.66 15.39 -25.34
CA GLU A 19 -14.86 15.10 -24.57
C GLU A 19 -14.51 13.94 -23.65
N SER A 20 -14.35 14.24 -22.37
CA SER A 20 -14.04 13.25 -21.36
C SER A 20 -15.30 12.42 -21.15
N THR A 21 -15.43 11.34 -21.93
CA THR A 21 -16.44 10.31 -21.74
C THR A 21 -16.50 9.90 -20.27
N ASP A 22 -17.71 9.82 -19.71
CA ASP A 22 -17.92 9.44 -18.30
C ASP A 22 -17.18 8.12 -18.03
N PRO A 23 -16.33 8.03 -16.97
CA PRO A 23 -15.66 6.78 -16.62
C PRO A 23 -16.59 5.56 -16.55
N ALA A 24 -17.87 5.75 -16.18
CA ALA A 24 -18.84 4.66 -16.14
C ALA A 24 -19.16 4.04 -17.52
N GLU A 25 -19.00 4.80 -18.60
CA GLU A 25 -19.23 4.33 -19.97
C GLU A 25 -18.07 3.48 -20.51
N ARG A 26 -16.93 3.44 -19.82
CA ARG A 26 -15.73 2.66 -20.19
C ARG A 26 -15.80 1.18 -19.79
N GLY A 27 -16.81 0.80 -19.00
CA GLY A 27 -17.01 -0.55 -18.46
C GLY A 27 -16.79 -0.64 -16.95
N HIS A 28 -16.75 -1.88 -16.43
CA HIS A 28 -16.63 -2.16 -15.00
C HIS A 28 -15.30 -2.86 -14.67
N LEU A 29 -14.67 -2.47 -13.57
CA LEU A 29 -13.48 -3.13 -13.01
C LEU A 29 -13.88 -4.00 -11.82
N ASP A 30 -13.67 -5.31 -11.92
CA ASP A 30 -13.82 -6.24 -10.81
C ASP A 30 -12.43 -6.65 -10.29
N ILE A 31 -12.17 -6.40 -9.01
CA ILE A 31 -10.89 -6.69 -8.37
C ILE A 31 -11.04 -7.92 -7.49
N ASP A 32 -10.46 -9.03 -7.94
CA ASP A 32 -10.49 -10.28 -7.18
C ASP A 32 -9.86 -10.12 -5.79
N ARG A 33 -10.41 -10.85 -4.83
CA ARG A 33 -9.97 -10.84 -3.43
C ARG A 33 -8.50 -11.22 -3.25
N ALA A 34 -7.94 -12.06 -4.13
CA ALA A 34 -6.53 -12.38 -4.12
C ALA A 34 -5.65 -11.18 -4.45
N VAL A 35 -6.13 -10.24 -5.27
CA VAL A 35 -5.42 -8.99 -5.59
C VAL A 35 -5.43 -8.05 -4.39
N LEU A 36 -6.59 -7.89 -3.72
CA LEU A 36 -6.67 -7.11 -2.47
C LEU A 36 -5.69 -7.66 -1.41
N ARG A 37 -5.57 -8.98 -1.31
CA ARG A 37 -4.60 -9.61 -0.40
C ARG A 37 -3.17 -9.22 -0.78
N LYS A 38 -2.81 -9.31 -2.06
CA LYS A 38 -1.47 -8.94 -2.55
C LYS A 38 -1.15 -7.47 -2.30
N ILE A 39 -2.12 -6.57 -2.50
CA ILE A 39 -1.95 -5.14 -2.21
C ILE A 39 -1.65 -4.93 -0.73
N ALA A 40 -2.42 -5.56 0.16
CA ALA A 40 -2.20 -5.46 1.60
C ALA A 40 -0.84 -6.03 2.04
N GLU A 41 -0.44 -7.19 1.50
CA GLU A 41 0.88 -7.79 1.77
C GLU A 41 2.02 -6.91 1.25
N HIS A 42 1.87 -6.33 0.06
CA HIS A 42 2.87 -5.46 -0.53
C HIS A 42 3.04 -4.16 0.29
N ALA A 43 1.94 -3.47 0.60
CA ALA A 43 1.95 -2.26 1.40
C ALA A 43 2.58 -2.48 2.78
N ALA A 44 2.23 -3.60 3.44
CA ALA A 44 2.80 -3.97 4.73
C ALA A 44 4.31 -4.23 4.67
N ASN A 45 4.78 -4.94 3.64
CA ASN A 45 6.20 -5.18 3.44
C ASN A 45 6.95 -3.86 3.24
N HIS A 46 6.44 -2.98 2.38
CA HIS A 46 7.06 -1.69 2.09
C HIS A 46 7.15 -0.81 3.36
N ALA A 47 6.07 -0.72 4.14
CA ALA A 47 6.05 0.03 5.40
C ALA A 47 7.01 -0.52 6.48
N THR A 48 7.38 -1.80 6.37
CA THR A 48 8.29 -2.45 7.32
C THR A 48 9.74 -2.49 6.81
N GLY A 49 10.04 -1.91 5.65
CA GLY A 49 11.36 -1.97 5.03
C GLY A 49 11.72 -3.36 4.48
N ASP A 50 10.71 -4.09 4.00
CA ASP A 50 10.84 -5.42 3.38
C ASP A 50 11.45 -6.51 4.29
N VAL A 51 11.29 -6.39 5.61
CA VAL A 51 11.70 -7.41 6.58
C VAL A 51 11.11 -8.76 6.19
N ARG A 52 12.00 -9.75 6.02
CA ARG A 52 11.63 -11.15 5.84
C ARG A 52 12.00 -11.95 7.08
N ALA A 53 11.09 -12.80 7.54
CA ALA A 53 11.34 -13.76 8.61
C ALA A 53 11.46 -15.17 8.04
N ARG A 54 12.39 -15.95 8.59
CA ARG A 54 12.50 -17.38 8.27
C ARG A 54 11.31 -18.13 8.86
N ARG A 55 10.56 -18.84 8.03
CA ARG A 55 9.48 -19.72 8.50
C ARG A 55 10.01 -21.13 8.67
N ARG A 56 9.68 -21.74 9.81
CA ARG A 56 9.92 -23.15 10.06
C ARG A 56 8.59 -23.82 10.40
N ILE A 57 8.35 -24.99 9.81
CA ILE A 57 7.22 -25.84 10.16
C ILE A 57 7.82 -27.20 10.55
N ALA A 58 7.55 -27.66 11.77
CA ALA A 58 8.06 -28.93 12.29
C ALA A 58 9.60 -29.10 12.12
N GLY A 59 10.37 -28.02 12.32
CA GLY A 59 11.84 -28.03 12.17
C GLY A 59 12.36 -27.91 10.74
N VAL A 60 11.51 -28.03 9.72
CA VAL A 60 11.89 -27.83 8.31
C VAL A 60 11.79 -26.35 7.97
N GLY A 61 12.90 -25.77 7.48
CA GLY A 61 12.94 -24.40 6.97
C GLY A 61 12.17 -24.30 5.66
N LEU A 62 11.10 -23.51 5.63
CA LEU A 62 10.28 -23.27 4.43
C LEU A 62 10.76 -22.07 3.60
N GLY A 63 11.87 -21.44 3.99
CA GLY A 63 12.39 -20.23 3.39
C GLY A 63 12.07 -18.97 4.20
N GLU A 64 12.22 -17.82 3.55
CA GLU A 64 11.94 -16.50 4.10
C GLU A 64 10.60 -15.99 3.60
N HIS A 65 9.80 -15.41 4.48
CA HIS A 65 8.47 -14.88 4.17
C HIS A 65 8.36 -13.47 4.73
N GLY A 66 7.73 -12.58 3.96
CA GLY A 66 7.39 -11.24 4.41
C GLY A 66 6.04 -11.23 5.14
N ALA A 67 5.42 -10.07 5.16
CA ALA A 67 4.05 -9.91 5.63
C ALA A 67 3.08 -10.82 4.87
N SER A 68 2.16 -11.45 5.60
CA SER A 68 1.07 -12.27 5.07
C SER A 68 -0.28 -11.73 5.53
N ALA A 69 -1.24 -11.63 4.62
CA ALA A 69 -2.56 -11.10 4.90
C ALA A 69 -3.66 -12.14 4.71
N ARG A 70 -4.64 -12.15 5.61
CA ARG A 70 -5.89 -12.90 5.48
C ARG A 70 -7.06 -11.93 5.48
N LEU A 71 -7.94 -12.08 4.50
CA LEU A 71 -9.09 -11.20 4.28
C LEU A 71 -10.39 -11.88 4.68
N ALA A 72 -11.22 -11.23 5.50
CA ALA A 72 -12.55 -11.69 5.89
C ALA A 72 -13.61 -10.59 5.65
N GLY A 73 -14.87 -10.99 5.45
CA GLY A 73 -15.98 -10.06 5.20
C GLY A 73 -16.20 -9.70 3.73
N SER A 74 -17.24 -8.91 3.47
CA SER A 74 -17.58 -8.36 2.14
C SER A 74 -16.70 -7.16 1.79
N GLU A 75 -16.73 -6.72 0.54
CA GLU A 75 -15.95 -5.57 0.03
C GLU A 75 -16.23 -4.27 0.81
N ARG A 76 -17.48 -4.03 1.22
CA ARG A 76 -17.85 -2.85 2.01
C ARG A 76 -17.46 -2.92 3.49
N HIS A 77 -17.10 -4.11 3.98
CA HIS A 77 -16.77 -4.37 5.39
C HIS A 77 -15.54 -5.29 5.51
N LEU A 78 -14.50 -4.96 4.75
CA LEU A 78 -13.29 -5.76 4.70
C LEU A 78 -12.58 -5.74 6.06
N ARG A 79 -12.24 -6.93 6.55
CA ARG A 79 -11.41 -7.15 7.75
C ARG A 79 -10.13 -7.84 7.33
N ILE A 80 -9.01 -7.30 7.78
CA ILE A 80 -7.68 -7.77 7.41
C ILE A 80 -6.97 -8.27 8.66
N ARG A 81 -6.43 -9.48 8.61
CA ARG A 81 -5.45 -9.98 9.58
C ARG A 81 -4.09 -10.02 8.93
N LEU A 82 -3.12 -9.38 9.54
CA LEU A 82 -1.79 -9.21 8.99
C LEU A 82 -0.77 -9.81 9.96
N ASP A 83 -0.03 -10.80 9.48
CA ASP A 83 1.10 -11.41 10.19
C ASP A 83 2.38 -10.88 9.56
N LEU A 84 3.23 -10.17 10.30
CA LEU A 84 4.47 -9.58 9.78
C LEU A 84 5.64 -9.69 10.75
N ALA A 85 6.85 -9.48 10.25
CA ALA A 85 8.05 -9.37 11.07
C ALA A 85 8.57 -7.94 11.03
N VAL A 86 9.17 -7.45 12.12
CA VAL A 86 9.73 -6.09 12.20
C VAL A 86 11.21 -6.14 12.55
N HIS A 87 11.95 -5.12 12.14
CA HIS A 87 13.35 -4.99 12.53
C HIS A 87 13.50 -4.73 14.03
N TYR A 88 14.62 -5.19 14.59
CA TYR A 88 15.08 -4.85 15.91
C TYR A 88 16.49 -4.25 15.86
N PRO A 89 16.74 -3.14 16.57
CA PRO A 89 15.79 -2.38 17.38
C PRO A 89 14.88 -1.47 16.53
N SER A 90 13.56 -1.50 16.77
CA SER A 90 12.62 -0.52 16.19
C SER A 90 11.46 -0.23 17.15
N PRO A 91 10.85 0.97 17.09
CA PRO A 91 9.67 1.30 17.88
C PRO A 91 8.43 0.58 17.32
N VAL A 92 8.26 -0.70 17.68
CA VAL A 92 7.22 -1.61 17.14
C VAL A 92 5.83 -0.96 17.06
N GLY A 93 5.42 -0.23 18.09
CA GLY A 93 4.12 0.46 18.10
C GLY A 93 3.97 1.49 16.98
N ARG A 94 5.02 2.29 16.71
CA ARG A 94 5.02 3.26 15.60
C ARG A 94 5.04 2.54 14.25
N THR A 95 5.86 1.50 14.11
CA THR A 95 5.91 0.69 12.88
C THR A 95 4.56 0.07 12.56
N VAL A 96 3.88 -0.52 13.56
CA VAL A 96 2.55 -1.10 13.37
C VAL A 96 1.51 -0.04 13.01
N SER A 97 1.56 1.15 13.60
CA SER A 97 0.68 2.26 13.21
C SER A 97 0.90 2.68 11.76
N ALA A 98 2.16 2.86 11.35
CA ALA A 98 2.51 3.21 9.97
C ALA A 98 2.06 2.11 8.97
N VAL A 99 2.24 0.83 9.32
CA VAL A 99 1.74 -0.28 8.51
C VAL A 99 0.21 -0.22 8.34
N ARG A 100 -0.54 0.08 9.40
CA ARG A 100 -2.00 0.18 9.34
C ARG A 100 -2.46 1.31 8.42
N GLU A 101 -1.80 2.46 8.53
CA GLU A 101 -2.05 3.64 7.69
C GLU A 101 -1.75 3.34 6.23
N GLN A 102 -0.54 2.85 5.93
CA GLN A 102 -0.11 2.51 4.57
C GLN A 102 -1.03 1.48 3.89
N VAL A 103 -1.44 0.43 4.61
CA VAL A 103 -2.34 -0.59 4.05
C VAL A 103 -3.73 -0.01 3.78
N HIS A 104 -4.21 0.90 4.62
CA HIS A 104 -5.49 1.58 4.41
C HIS A 104 -5.44 2.46 3.17
N GLU A 105 -4.45 3.34 3.11
CA GLU A 105 -4.24 4.27 1.99
C GLU A 105 -4.07 3.54 0.67
N GLU A 106 -3.28 2.46 0.65
CA GLU A 106 -2.99 1.74 -0.58
C GLU A 106 -4.22 0.99 -1.12
N LEU A 107 -5.03 0.38 -0.24
CA LEU A 107 -6.26 -0.29 -0.64
C LEU A 107 -7.34 0.69 -1.11
N GLU A 108 -7.42 1.87 -0.49
CA GLU A 108 -8.32 2.92 -0.95
C GLU A 108 -7.85 3.50 -2.30
N ARG A 109 -6.55 3.79 -2.43
CA ARG A 109 -5.95 4.37 -3.62
C ARG A 109 -6.03 3.46 -4.84
N ILE A 110 -5.68 2.18 -4.69
CA ILE A 110 -5.62 1.24 -5.83
C ILE A 110 -6.98 0.62 -6.12
N ALA A 111 -7.72 0.23 -5.08
CA ALA A 111 -8.90 -0.61 -5.22
C ALA A 111 -10.21 0.07 -4.78
N GLY A 112 -10.17 1.33 -4.32
CA GLY A 112 -11.36 2.03 -3.81
C GLY A 112 -12.01 1.35 -2.61
N CYS A 113 -11.29 0.44 -1.95
CA CYS A 113 -11.84 -0.46 -0.94
C CYS A 113 -11.69 0.13 0.46
N ARG A 114 -12.81 0.29 1.18
CA ARG A 114 -12.79 0.76 2.57
C ARG A 114 -12.57 -0.40 3.54
N VAL A 115 -11.48 -0.32 4.31
CA VAL A 115 -11.15 -1.31 5.32
C VAL A 115 -11.79 -0.94 6.66
N ARG A 116 -12.58 -1.85 7.22
CA ARG A 116 -13.25 -1.63 8.52
C ARG A 116 -12.30 -1.84 9.69
N ALA A 117 -11.47 -2.87 9.62
CA ALA A 117 -10.54 -3.21 10.69
C ALA A 117 -9.31 -3.94 10.14
N ILE A 118 -8.16 -3.57 10.68
CA ILE A 118 -6.90 -4.27 10.46
C ILE A 118 -6.46 -4.81 11.82
N GLU A 119 -6.14 -6.09 11.89
CA GLU A 119 -5.55 -6.74 13.05
C GLU A 119 -4.12 -7.10 12.67
N VAL A 120 -3.14 -6.67 13.46
CA VAL A 120 -1.72 -6.85 13.14
C VAL A 120 -1.07 -7.69 14.23
N THR A 121 -0.44 -8.78 13.80
CA THR A 121 0.36 -9.68 14.63
C THR A 121 1.82 -9.54 14.22
N VAL A 122 2.67 -9.16 15.18
CA VAL A 122 4.12 -9.19 14.99
C VAL A 122 4.61 -10.59 15.31
N SER A 123 4.92 -11.36 14.28
CA SER A 123 5.31 -12.76 14.36
C SER A 123 6.79 -12.97 14.67
N ALA A 124 7.64 -11.99 14.37
CA ALA A 124 9.07 -12.04 14.65
C ALA A 124 9.70 -10.65 14.78
N LEU A 125 10.76 -10.57 15.59
CA LEU A 125 11.69 -9.43 15.65
C LEU A 125 13.00 -9.86 14.98
N VAL A 126 13.39 -9.19 13.90
CA VAL A 126 14.57 -9.53 13.11
C VAL A 126 15.69 -8.55 13.42
N PRO A 127 16.82 -9.00 14.01
CA PRO A 127 17.94 -8.10 14.26
C PRO A 127 18.47 -7.54 12.95
N GLU A 128 18.91 -6.29 12.95
CA GLU A 128 19.63 -5.75 11.81
C GLU A 128 20.92 -6.56 11.56
N SER A 129 21.07 -7.04 10.32
CA SER A 129 22.28 -7.76 9.91
C SER A 129 23.46 -6.79 9.92
N ARG A 130 24.24 -6.80 10.99
CA ARG A 130 25.51 -6.06 11.04
C ARG A 130 26.45 -6.67 9.99
N ALA A 131 26.92 -5.85 9.05
CA ALA A 131 27.90 -6.29 8.07
C ALA A 131 29.11 -6.95 8.79
N PRO A 132 29.67 -8.05 8.26
CA PRO A 132 30.83 -8.70 8.85
C PRO A 132 31.97 -7.68 8.91
N ARG A 133 32.51 -7.46 10.10
CA ARG A 133 33.66 -6.59 10.30
C ARG A 133 34.86 -7.29 9.64
N VAL A 134 35.33 -6.73 8.53
CA VAL A 134 36.53 -7.21 7.84
C VAL A 134 37.72 -6.75 8.68
N GLU A 135 38.51 -7.70 9.18
CA GLU A 135 39.82 -7.45 9.80
C GLU A 135 40.93 -7.53 8.74
#